data_AF-A0A0H5SCZ2-F1
#
_entry.id   AF-A0A0H5SCZ2-F1
#
_cell.length_a   1.000
_cell.length_b   1.000
_cell.length_c   1.000
_cell.angle_alpha   90.00
_cell.angle_beta   90.00
_cell.angle_gamma   90.00
#
_symmetry.space_group_name_H-M   'P 1'
#
loop_
_entity.id
_entity.type
_entity.pdbx_description
1 polymer ?
#
loop_
_entity_poly.entity_id
_entity_poly.type
_entity_poly.pdbx_seq_one_letter_code
_entity_poly.pdbx_strand_id
1 'polypeptide(L)' 'MAYALVNRRKHRTNEDLILHVTEALLSFDQAAKTGSVYNMKTTCERPVPLPAGKDIDELD' A
#
# COMPACT_ATOMS: atom_id res chain seq x y z
N MET A 1 8.96 -9.26 1.49
CA MET A 1 9.82 -8.09 1.84
C MET A 1 11.31 -8.42 1.79
N ALA A 2 11.80 -9.42 2.55
CA ALA A 2 13.23 -9.76 2.59
C ALA A 2 13.81 -10.08 1.21
N TYR A 3 13.15 -10.91 0.40
CA TYR A 3 13.59 -11.13 -0.97
C TYR A 3 13.57 -9.86 -1.81
N ALA A 4 12.55 -9.02 -1.67
CA ALA A 4 12.45 -7.78 -2.44
C ALA A 4 13.66 -6.88 -2.18
N LEU A 5 14.14 -6.85 -0.93
CA LEU A 5 15.36 -6.17 -0.54
C LEU A 5 16.61 -6.80 -1.18
N VAL A 6 16.75 -8.13 -1.11
CA VAL A 6 17.87 -8.87 -1.72
C VAL A 6 17.93 -8.66 -3.24
N ASN A 7 16.79 -8.68 -3.90
CA ASN A 7 16.65 -8.58 -5.35
C ASN A 7 16.43 -7.14 -5.85
N ARG A 8 16.60 -6.13 -4.97
CA ARG A 8 16.45 -4.70 -5.27
C ARG A 8 15.18 -4.34 -6.03
N ARG A 9 14.06 -5.01 -5.72
CA ARG A 9 12.75 -4.68 -6.28
C ARG A 9 11.89 -3.97 -5.26
N LYS A 10 10.95 -3.15 -5.74
CA LYS A 10 9.96 -2.51 -4.87
C LYS A 10 9.08 -3.60 -4.26
N HIS A 11 9.04 -3.60 -2.93
CA HIS A 11 8.19 -4.49 -2.16
C HIS A 11 6.70 -4.09 -2.33
N ARG A 12 5.79 -5.08 -2.36
CA ARG A 12 4.35 -4.81 -2.55
C ARG A 12 3.72 -3.97 -1.45
N THR A 13 4.17 -4.08 -0.19
CA THR A 13 3.74 -3.18 0.92
C THR A 13 4.84 -2.15 1.21
N ASN A 14 5.21 -1.41 0.17
CA ASN A 14 6.17 -0.30 0.25
C ASN A 14 5.61 0.90 1.03
N GLU A 15 6.50 1.86 1.26
CA GLU A 15 6.27 3.12 1.95
C GLU A 15 5.11 3.93 1.39
N ASP A 16 5.01 4.08 0.06
CA ASP A 16 3.97 4.90 -0.57
C ASP A 16 2.58 4.31 -0.33
N LEU A 17 2.45 2.98 -0.46
CA LEU A 17 1.18 2.29 -0.22
C LEU A 17 0.78 2.39 1.25
N ILE A 18 1.72 2.16 2.18
CA ILE A 18 1.44 2.22 3.62
C ILE A 18 1.03 3.64 4.01
N LEU A 19 1.71 4.66 3.50
CA LEU A 19 1.37 6.05 3.72
C LEU A 19 -0.06 6.35 3.21
N HIS A 20 -0.39 5.92 1.99
CA HIS A 20 -1.70 6.15 1.40
C HIS A 20 -2.83 5.47 2.16
N VAL A 21 -2.64 4.21 2.54
CA VAL A 21 -3.62 3.48 3.35
C VAL A 21 -3.79 4.12 4.73
N THR A 22 -2.69 4.60 5.34
CA THR A 22 -2.76 5.28 6.65
C THR A 22 -3.55 6.58 6.56
N GLU A 23 -3.36 7.39 5.52
CA GLU A 23 -4.18 8.57 5.28
C GLU A 23 -5.65 8.20 5.11
N ALA A 24 -5.96 7.16 4.33
CA ALA A 24 -7.33 6.71 4.15
C ALA A 24 -7.99 6.32 5.49
N LEU A 25 -7.28 5.60 6.35
CA LEU A 25 -7.78 5.23 7.69
C LEU A 25 -8.04 6.44 8.58
N LEU A 26 -7.12 7.41 8.60
CA LEU A 26 -7.28 8.65 9.38
C LEU A 26 -8.37 9.56 8.82
N SER A 27 -8.59 9.52 7.50
CA SER A 27 -9.59 10.35 6.83
C SER A 27 -11.01 10.05 7.29
N PHE A 28 -11.30 8.82 7.72
CA PHE A 28 -12.62 8.45 8.23
C PHE A 28 -12.99 9.21 9.50
N ASP A 29 -12.05 9.29 10.46
CA ASP A 29 -12.26 10.05 11.69
C ASP A 29 -12.42 11.55 11.39
N GLN A 30 -11.61 12.08 10.47
CA GLN A 30 -11.72 13.47 10.07
C GLN A 30 -13.05 13.78 9.37
N ALA A 31 -13.48 12.96 8.41
CA ALA A 31 -14.74 13.12 7.70
C ALA A 31 -15.94 12.99 8.65
N ALA A 32 -15.88 12.09 9.63
CA ALA A 32 -16.92 11.95 10.66
C ALA A 32 -17.04 13.20 11.54
N LYS A 33 -15.91 13.83 11.89
CA LYS A 33 -15.89 15.07 12.71
C LYS A 33 -16.35 16.30 11.95
N THR A 34 -16.02 16.42 10.67
CA THR A 34 -16.33 17.61 9.86
C THR A 34 -17.66 17.49 9.10
N GLY A 35 -18.18 16.28 8.94
CA GLY A 35 -19.35 16.00 8.09
C GLY A 35 -19.08 16.24 6.61
N SER A 36 -17.82 16.22 6.17
CA SER A 36 -17.43 16.52 4.80
C SER A 36 -16.58 15.42 4.17
N VAL A 37 -16.63 15.31 2.84
CA VAL A 37 -15.80 14.36 2.10
C VAL A 37 -14.34 14.79 2.20
N TYR A 38 -13.48 13.89 2.67
CA TYR A 38 -12.04 14.11 2.72
C TYR A 38 -11.39 13.80 1.37
N ASN A 39 -10.66 14.77 0.81
CA ASN A 39 -9.88 14.58 -0.41
C ASN A 39 -8.44 14.20 -0.04
N MET A 40 -8.04 12.98 -0.40
CA MET A 40 -6.71 12.47 -0.12
C MET A 40 -5.63 13.26 -0.87
N LYS A 41 -4.48 13.42 -0.22
CA LYS A 41 -3.32 14.16 -0.75
C LYS A 41 -2.21 13.23 -1.19
N THR A 42 -2.13 12.04 -0.60
CA THR A 42 -1.13 11.04 -0.97
C THR A 42 -1.62 10.22 -2.16
N THR A 43 -0.67 9.64 -2.89
CA THR A 43 -0.92 8.73 -4.01
C THR A 43 0.03 7.56 -3.92
N CYS A 44 -0.35 6.43 -4.48
CA CYS A 44 0.52 5.26 -4.60
C CYS A 44 0.27 4.55 -5.93
N GLU A 45 1.33 3.97 -6.49
CA GLU A 45 1.18 3.08 -7.64
C GLU A 45 0.57 1.74 -7.21
N ARG A 46 -0.26 1.16 -8.08
CA ARG A 46 -0.84 -0.16 -7.85
C ARG A 46 0.29 -1.21 -7.77
N PRO A 47 0.38 -1.99 -6.68
CA PRO A 47 1.37 -3.04 -6.56
C PRO A 47 1.22 -4.10 -7.66
N VAL A 48 2.34 -4.69 -8.07
CA VAL A 48 2.37 -5.80 -9.02
C VAL A 48 1.58 -6.99 -8.46
N PRO A 49 0.73 -7.65 -9.27
CA PRO A 49 -0.03 -8.81 -8.82
C PRO A 49 0.88 -9.95 -8.34
N LEU A 50 0.28 -10.89 -7.60
CA LEU A 50 0.96 -12.14 -7.26
C LEU A 50 1.10 -12.99 -8.53
N PRO A 51 2.30 -13.48 -8.87
CA PRO A 51 2.46 -14.38 -10.01
C PRO A 51 1.72 -15.68 -9.74
N ALA A 52 0.93 -16.11 -10.72
CA ALA A 52 0.12 -17.32 -10.62
C ALA A 52 1.00 -18.58 -10.64
N GLY A 53 0.60 -19.59 -9.84
CA GLY A 53 1.24 -20.91 -9.85
C GLY A 53 2.63 -20.98 -9.20
N LYS A 54 2.99 -19.98 -8.38
CA LYS A 54 4.24 -19.96 -7.61
C LYS A 54 3.99 -20.23 -6.14
N ASP A 55 4.82 -21.09 -5.54
CA ASP A 55 4.82 -21.34 -4.10
C ASP A 55 5.26 -20.09 -3.33
N ILE A 56 4.90 -20.01 -2.05
CA ILE A 56 5.21 -18.89 -1.15
C ILE A 56 6.71 -18.50 -1.16
N ASP A 57 7.60 -19.47 -1.29
CA ASP A 57 9.05 -19.25 -1.36
C ASP A 57 9.53 -18.65 -2.69
N GLU A 58 8.67 -18.62 -3.71
CA GLU A 58 8.93 -18.01 -5.02
C GLU A 58 8.13 -16.72 -5.27
N LEU A 59 7.22 -16.35 -4.35
CA LEU A 59 6.27 -15.24 -4.50
C LEU A 59 6.81 -13.88 -4.10
N ASP A 60 7.83 -13.88 -3.28
CA ASP A 60 8.62 -12.71 -3.05
C ASP A 60 10.04 -13.10 -3.30
#